data_AF-A0AAV2LFH4-F1
#
_entry.id   AF-A0AAV2LFH4-F1
#
_cell.length_a   1.000
_cell.length_b   1.000
_cell.length_c   1.000
_cell.angle_alpha   90.00
_cell.angle_beta   90.00
_cell.angle_gamma   90.00
#
_symmetry.space_group_name_H-M   'P 1'
#
loop_
_entity.id
_entity.type
_entity.pdbx_description
1 polymer ?
#
loop_
_entity_poly.entity_id
_entity_poly.type
_entity_poly.pdbx_seq_one_letter_code
_entity_poly.pdbx_strand_id
1 'polypeptide(L)'
;MNIIKFRQASFDLLTDFLVNINKENKDTLDSLSKCSGCFKNANVMEYIFHITRALDLDPQVGYHATELLQRFMTTHLTKQLTIPSPQGASGIQPISVEDSVLDSLKTKFPDIVFSCVQLASKMSLHVNVIDNNTAIRFLHSLGYTATKKTLLDSELLVLKGLDYKLAVTNPLIYVEILLEVLVHNEPSIPIERTYGLCQQVLQFVVLERATIFDSLLMVTIRSKQPTTEQRELFVTVTEDCMLLGVSVIAVALYIFHISQWEKVVGELSNITGISRRSIIDFAHVTLLHIVDSSSL
;
A
#
# COMPACT_ATOMS: atom_id res chain seq x y z
N MET A 1 -8.43 15.29 12.19
CA MET A 1 -7.01 14.93 12.42
C MET A 1 -6.93 14.24 13.78
N ASN A 2 -6.98 12.90 13.78
CA ASN A 2 -6.72 12.13 14.99
C ASN A 2 -5.23 12.30 15.35
N ILE A 3 -4.96 12.69 16.59
CA ILE A 3 -3.60 12.71 17.12
C ILE A 3 -3.33 11.27 17.55
N ILE A 4 -2.63 10.50 16.71
CA ILE A 4 -2.02 9.25 17.19
C ILE A 4 -1.12 9.62 18.36
N LYS A 5 -1.41 9.02 19.52
CA LYS A 5 -0.64 9.25 20.73
C LYS A 5 0.44 8.18 20.80
N PHE A 6 1.65 8.59 20.47
CA PHE A 6 2.83 7.78 20.68
C PHE A 6 3.20 7.72 22.17
N ARG A 7 4.02 6.73 22.56
CA ARG A 7 4.51 6.44 23.92
C ARG A 7 3.41 5.98 24.88
N GLN A 8 2.39 5.30 24.37
CA GLN A 8 1.28 4.79 25.19
C GLN A 8 1.26 3.27 25.32
N ALA A 9 1.83 2.56 24.35
CA ALA A 9 1.87 1.12 24.37
C ALA A 9 2.94 0.63 25.35
N SER A 10 2.66 -0.47 26.06
CA SER A 10 3.65 -1.14 26.90
C SER A 10 4.70 -1.85 26.04
N PHE A 11 5.88 -2.06 26.60
CA PHE A 11 6.96 -2.79 25.93
C PHE A 11 6.53 -4.20 25.46
N ASP A 12 5.80 -4.92 26.31
CA ASP A 12 5.31 -6.27 25.98
C ASP A 12 4.37 -6.23 24.77
N LEU A 13 3.42 -5.28 24.76
CA LEU A 13 2.48 -5.12 23.66
C LEU A 13 3.18 -4.72 22.35
N LEU A 14 4.19 -3.85 22.43
CA LEU A 14 5.00 -3.45 21.27
C LEU A 14 5.82 -4.60 20.71
N THR A 15 6.36 -5.45 21.58
CA THR A 15 7.07 -6.66 21.18
C THR A 15 6.13 -7.61 20.43
N ASP A 16 4.93 -7.84 20.96
CA ASP A 16 3.92 -8.67 20.31
C ASP A 16 3.49 -8.10 18.96
N PHE A 17 3.25 -6.79 18.87
CA PHE A 17 2.93 -6.13 17.61
C PHE A 17 4.05 -6.28 16.59
N LEU A 18 5.31 -6.02 16.98
CA LEU A 18 6.46 -6.14 16.09
C LEU A 18 6.63 -7.58 15.57
N VAL A 19 6.48 -8.57 16.45
CA VAL A 19 6.53 -10.00 16.06
C VAL A 19 5.41 -10.33 15.07
N ASN A 20 4.20 -9.85 15.33
CA ASN A 20 3.05 -10.12 14.47
C ASN A 20 3.19 -9.48 13.08
N ILE A 21 3.55 -8.20 13.00
CA ILE A 21 3.71 -7.55 11.69
C ILE A 21 4.90 -8.11 10.90
N ASN A 22 5.98 -8.51 11.58
CA ASN A 22 7.11 -9.15 10.92
C ASN A 22 6.73 -10.54 10.36
N LYS A 23 5.93 -11.29 11.12
CA LYS A 23 5.39 -12.57 10.65
C LYS A 23 4.45 -12.37 9.46
N GLU A 24 3.50 -11.44 9.55
CA GLU A 24 2.56 -11.15 8.46
C GLU A 24 3.30 -10.69 7.19
N ASN A 25 4.34 -9.87 7.33
CA ASN A 25 5.19 -9.45 6.22
C ASN A 25 5.86 -10.66 5.56
N LYS A 26 6.48 -11.56 6.35
CA LYS A 26 7.10 -12.79 5.82
C LYS A 26 6.09 -13.71 5.14
N ASP A 27 4.95 -13.97 5.77
CA ASP A 27 3.88 -14.78 5.20
C ASP A 27 3.38 -14.18 3.86
N THR A 28 3.35 -12.85 3.75
CA THR A 28 3.01 -12.14 2.50
C THR A 28 4.09 -12.32 1.43
N LEU A 29 5.37 -12.20 1.81
CA LEU A 29 6.51 -12.37 0.89
C LEU A 29 6.64 -13.81 0.39
N ASP A 30 6.33 -14.80 1.24
CA ASP A 30 6.35 -16.22 0.88
C ASP A 30 5.17 -16.63 -0.02
N SER A 31 4.10 -15.82 -0.06
CA SER A 31 2.87 -16.09 -0.83
C SER A 31 2.67 -15.17 -2.03
N LEU A 32 3.73 -14.50 -2.50
CA LEU A 32 3.66 -13.59 -3.64
C LEU A 32 3.22 -14.31 -4.92
N SER A 33 2.32 -13.65 -5.65
CA SER A 33 1.85 -14.08 -6.96
C SER A 33 2.55 -13.30 -8.07
N LYS A 34 2.44 -13.77 -9.32
CA LYS A 34 2.89 -13.00 -10.49
C LYS A 34 2.23 -11.62 -10.63
N CYS A 35 1.06 -11.44 -10.02
CA CYS A 35 0.30 -10.19 -10.08
C CYS A 35 0.48 -9.31 -8.82
N SER A 36 1.42 -9.66 -7.92
CA SER A 36 1.69 -8.87 -6.72
C SER A 36 2.14 -7.45 -7.10
N GLY A 37 1.51 -6.46 -6.49
CA GLY A 37 1.80 -5.04 -6.72
C GLY A 37 1.26 -4.45 -8.03
N CYS A 38 0.67 -5.23 -8.94
CA CYS A 38 0.18 -4.71 -10.24
C CYS A 38 -0.92 -3.64 -10.11
N PHE A 39 -1.70 -3.67 -9.02
CA PHE A 39 -2.76 -2.70 -8.74
C PHE A 39 -2.31 -1.57 -7.82
N LYS A 40 -1.03 -1.56 -7.42
CA LYS A 40 -0.35 -0.50 -6.69
C LYS A 40 0.41 0.43 -7.65
N ASN A 41 -0.23 0.82 -8.77
CA ASN A 41 0.35 1.78 -9.71
C ASN A 41 -0.09 3.22 -9.39
N ALA A 42 0.71 4.20 -9.82
CA ALA A 42 0.55 5.61 -9.46
C ALA A 42 -0.87 6.13 -9.68
N ASN A 43 -1.44 5.90 -10.87
CA ASN A 43 -2.77 6.39 -11.23
C ASN A 43 -3.88 5.85 -10.31
N VAL A 44 -3.83 4.56 -9.99
CA VAL A 44 -4.83 3.92 -9.12
C VAL A 44 -4.70 4.44 -7.69
N MET A 45 -3.48 4.54 -7.17
CA MET A 45 -3.23 5.01 -5.81
C MET A 45 -3.54 6.50 -5.66
N GLU A 46 -3.19 7.30 -6.66
CA GLU A 46 -3.56 8.72 -6.71
C GLU A 46 -5.08 8.89 -6.71
N TYR A 47 -5.80 8.10 -7.52
CA TYR A 47 -7.25 8.13 -7.55
C TYR A 47 -7.87 7.76 -6.18
N ILE A 48 -7.37 6.71 -5.53
CA ILE A 48 -7.80 6.32 -4.17
C ILE A 48 -7.52 7.46 -3.18
N PHE A 49 -6.33 8.05 -3.18
CA PHE A 49 -5.99 9.13 -2.27
C PHE A 49 -6.82 10.39 -2.51
N HIS A 50 -7.13 10.73 -3.76
CA HIS A 50 -8.04 11.82 -4.08
C HIS A 50 -9.45 11.57 -3.54
N ILE A 51 -9.99 10.35 -3.68
CA ILE A 51 -11.28 9.99 -3.07
C ILE A 51 -11.23 10.19 -1.55
N THR A 52 -10.20 9.66 -0.88
CA THR A 52 -10.09 9.76 0.58
C THR A 52 -9.98 11.22 1.06
N ARG A 53 -9.26 12.06 0.32
CA ARG A 53 -9.14 13.50 0.60
C ARG A 53 -10.45 14.24 0.36
N ALA A 54 -11.12 13.97 -0.74
CA ALA A 54 -12.39 14.62 -1.10
C ALA A 54 -13.51 14.30 -0.11
N LEU A 55 -13.42 13.15 0.56
CA LEU A 55 -14.38 12.68 1.57
C LEU A 55 -13.92 12.92 3.01
N ASP A 56 -12.80 13.63 3.23
CA ASP A 56 -12.22 13.91 4.55
C ASP A 56 -12.06 12.65 5.43
N LEU A 57 -11.51 11.60 4.82
CA LEU A 57 -11.25 10.32 5.47
C LEU A 57 -9.85 10.32 6.12
N ASP A 58 -9.67 9.44 7.10
CA ASP A 58 -8.38 9.21 7.71
C ASP A 58 -7.34 8.71 6.68
N PRO A 59 -6.07 9.17 6.71
CA PRO A 59 -5.04 8.73 5.77
C PRO A 59 -4.89 7.21 5.67
N GLN A 60 -5.11 6.46 6.76
CA GLN A 60 -5.06 5.00 6.76
C GLN A 60 -6.07 4.36 5.80
N VAL A 61 -7.22 5.02 5.56
CA VAL A 61 -8.26 4.50 4.67
C VAL A 61 -7.73 4.31 3.25
N GLY A 62 -6.91 5.25 2.75
CA GLY A 62 -6.35 5.14 1.39
C GLY A 62 -5.37 3.99 1.25
N TYR A 63 -4.49 3.80 2.22
CA TYR A 63 -3.54 2.68 2.23
C TYR A 63 -4.27 1.34 2.39
N HIS A 64 -5.24 1.25 3.29
CA HIS A 64 -6.02 0.03 3.49
C HIS A 64 -6.86 -0.32 2.26
N ALA A 65 -7.52 0.66 1.63
CA ALA A 65 -8.27 0.46 0.38
C ALA A 65 -7.36 -0.05 -0.75
N THR A 66 -6.12 0.42 -0.83
CA THR A 66 -5.12 -0.05 -1.79
C THR A 66 -4.78 -1.53 -1.57
N GLU A 67 -4.59 -1.98 -0.33
CA GLU A 67 -4.35 -3.39 -0.02
C GLU A 67 -5.57 -4.28 -0.29
N LEU A 68 -6.78 -3.79 0.03
CA LEU A 68 -8.03 -4.49 -0.31
C LEU A 68 -8.17 -4.67 -1.83
N LEU A 69 -7.93 -3.60 -2.60
CA LEU A 69 -8.00 -3.64 -4.05
C LEU A 69 -6.99 -4.63 -4.63
N GLN A 70 -5.72 -4.55 -4.22
CA GLN A 70 -4.68 -5.47 -4.70
C GLN A 70 -5.07 -6.93 -4.44
N ARG A 71 -5.46 -7.28 -3.20
CA ARG A 71 -5.84 -8.65 -2.84
C ARG A 71 -7.08 -9.11 -3.61
N PHE A 72 -8.10 -8.25 -3.73
CA PHE A 72 -9.32 -8.57 -4.45
C PHE A 72 -9.00 -8.83 -5.92
N MET A 73 -8.26 -7.94 -6.56
CA MET A 73 -7.94 -8.01 -7.99
C MET A 73 -7.10 -9.23 -8.33
N THR A 74 -6.05 -9.53 -7.55
CA THR A 74 -5.27 -10.76 -7.72
C THR A 74 -6.15 -12.00 -7.58
N THR A 75 -6.95 -12.08 -6.52
CA THR A 75 -7.83 -13.24 -6.28
C THR A 75 -8.88 -13.40 -7.38
N HIS A 76 -9.48 -12.29 -7.81
CA HIS A 76 -10.54 -12.27 -8.82
C HIS A 76 -10.02 -12.68 -10.19
N LEU A 77 -8.88 -12.12 -10.62
CA LEU A 77 -8.28 -12.46 -11.91
C LEU A 77 -7.74 -13.88 -11.92
N THR A 78 -7.07 -14.34 -10.86
CA THR A 78 -6.64 -15.74 -10.78
C THR A 78 -7.83 -16.70 -10.87
N LYS A 79 -8.94 -16.41 -10.18
CA LYS A 79 -10.16 -17.22 -10.26
C LYS A 79 -10.75 -17.22 -11.68
N GLN A 80 -10.85 -16.08 -12.34
CA GLN A 80 -11.46 -15.99 -13.67
C GLN A 80 -10.61 -16.60 -14.79
N LEU A 81 -9.28 -16.46 -14.72
CA LEU A 81 -8.36 -17.03 -15.70
C LEU A 81 -8.17 -18.55 -15.56
N THR A 82 -8.51 -19.12 -14.40
CA THR A 82 -8.41 -20.57 -14.14
C THR A 82 -9.68 -21.34 -14.51
N ILE A 83 -10.80 -20.67 -14.82
CA ILE A 83 -12.04 -21.33 -15.24
C ILE A 83 -11.85 -21.89 -16.66
N PRO A 84 -11.96 -23.21 -16.90
CA PRO A 84 -11.85 -23.78 -18.22
C PRO A 84 -12.98 -23.24 -19.12
N SER A 85 -12.62 -22.72 -20.30
CA SER A 85 -13.60 -22.38 -21.32
C SER A 85 -14.39 -23.64 -21.72
N PRO A 86 -15.73 -23.62 -21.71
CA PRO A 86 -16.52 -24.73 -22.23
C PRO A 86 -16.25 -24.85 -23.74
N GLN A 87 -15.40 -25.80 -24.12
CA GLN A 87 -15.16 -26.15 -25.52
C GLN A 87 -16.48 -26.68 -26.12
N GLY A 88 -17.10 -25.90 -27.01
CA GLY A 88 -18.25 -26.38 -27.76
C GLY A 88 -19.00 -25.30 -28.52
N ALA A 89 -18.80 -25.28 -29.85
CA ALA A 89 -19.68 -24.72 -30.87
C ALA A 89 -19.78 -23.18 -31.01
N SER A 90 -18.89 -22.58 -31.80
CA SER A 90 -19.24 -21.89 -33.06
C SER A 90 -17.99 -21.27 -33.70
N GLY A 91 -17.90 -21.31 -35.03
CA GLY A 91 -16.73 -20.91 -35.83
C GLY A 91 -16.51 -19.41 -35.95
N ILE A 92 -16.67 -18.65 -34.87
CA ILE A 92 -16.33 -17.23 -34.80
C ILE A 92 -15.00 -17.14 -34.03
N GLN A 93 -14.01 -16.45 -34.59
CA GLN A 93 -12.74 -16.14 -33.91
C GLN A 93 -13.06 -15.67 -32.48
N PRO A 94 -12.72 -16.44 -31.43
CA PRO A 94 -13.13 -16.08 -30.09
C PRO A 94 -12.33 -14.85 -29.67
N ILE A 95 -13.04 -13.77 -29.30
CA ILE A 95 -12.50 -12.77 -28.38
C ILE A 95 -11.81 -13.58 -27.28
N SER A 96 -10.52 -13.35 -27.05
CA SER A 96 -9.80 -14.15 -26.06
C SER A 96 -10.55 -14.05 -24.74
N VAL A 97 -10.66 -15.16 -23.99
CA VAL A 97 -11.34 -15.15 -22.68
C VAL A 97 -10.78 -14.03 -21.79
N GLU A 98 -9.49 -13.72 -21.96
CA GLU A 98 -8.77 -12.61 -21.34
C GLU A 98 -9.34 -11.24 -21.73
N ASP A 99 -9.58 -10.98 -23.03
CA ASP A 99 -10.15 -9.71 -23.51
C ASP A 99 -11.57 -9.50 -22.97
N SER A 100 -12.40 -10.55 -22.93
CA SER A 100 -13.75 -10.47 -22.40
C SER A 100 -13.77 -10.21 -20.88
N VAL A 101 -12.88 -10.87 -20.14
CA VAL A 101 -12.67 -10.62 -18.70
C VAL A 101 -12.21 -9.18 -18.47
N LEU A 102 -11.26 -8.71 -19.27
CA LEU A 102 -10.70 -7.37 -19.16
C LEU A 102 -11.75 -6.28 -19.45
N ASP A 103 -12.59 -6.45 -20.47
CA ASP A 103 -13.64 -5.49 -20.80
C ASP A 103 -14.76 -5.47 -19.73
N SER A 104 -15.16 -6.64 -19.22
CA SER A 104 -16.08 -6.70 -18.07
C SER A 104 -15.46 -6.02 -16.84
N LEU A 105 -14.16 -6.16 -16.62
CA LEU A 105 -13.48 -5.56 -15.49
C LEU A 105 -13.39 -4.04 -15.62
N LYS A 106 -13.00 -3.51 -16.79
CA LYS A 106 -12.88 -2.06 -17.04
C LYS A 106 -14.16 -1.31 -16.68
N THR A 107 -15.32 -1.88 -17.02
CA THR A 107 -16.62 -1.26 -16.73
C THR A 107 -16.95 -1.21 -15.23
N LYS A 108 -16.49 -2.21 -14.46
CA LYS A 108 -16.74 -2.33 -13.01
C LYS A 108 -15.63 -1.75 -12.15
N PHE A 109 -14.48 -1.43 -12.72
CA PHE A 109 -13.28 -1.06 -11.99
C PHE A 109 -13.49 0.17 -11.09
N PRO A 110 -14.14 1.26 -11.53
CA PRO A 110 -14.42 2.40 -10.65
C PRO A 110 -15.28 2.02 -9.43
N ASP A 111 -16.31 1.18 -9.65
CA ASP A 111 -17.20 0.70 -8.57
C ASP A 111 -16.44 -0.20 -7.59
N ILE A 112 -15.49 -1.02 -8.07
CA ILE A 112 -14.64 -1.88 -7.24
C ILE A 112 -13.69 -1.02 -6.40
N VAL A 113 -13.01 -0.04 -7.01
CA VAL A 113 -12.09 0.88 -6.31
C VAL A 113 -12.86 1.62 -5.22
N PHE A 114 -14.00 2.22 -5.56
CA PHE A 114 -14.81 2.95 -4.60
C PHE A 114 -15.35 2.04 -3.47
N SER A 115 -15.71 0.79 -3.78
CA SER A 115 -16.11 -0.19 -2.77
C SER A 115 -14.98 -0.54 -1.80
N CYS A 116 -13.73 -0.64 -2.27
CA CYS A 116 -12.57 -0.83 -1.41
C CYS A 116 -12.40 0.36 -0.44
N VAL A 117 -12.61 1.60 -0.92
CA VAL A 117 -12.58 2.80 -0.07
C VAL A 117 -13.72 2.78 0.97
N GLN A 118 -14.94 2.44 0.57
CA GLN A 118 -16.07 2.33 1.50
C GLN A 118 -15.81 1.27 2.58
N LEU A 119 -15.36 0.07 2.20
CA LEU A 119 -15.03 -0.99 3.15
C LEU A 119 -13.91 -0.57 4.09
N ALA A 120 -12.84 0.04 3.57
CA ALA A 120 -11.75 0.57 4.38
C ALA A 120 -12.24 1.66 5.37
N SER A 121 -13.14 2.55 4.94
CA SER A 121 -13.72 3.57 5.82
C SER A 121 -14.56 2.96 6.95
N LYS A 122 -15.26 1.85 6.70
CA LYS A 122 -16.04 1.11 7.71
C LYS A 122 -15.17 0.34 8.68
N MET A 123 -13.98 -0.08 8.25
CA MET A 123 -12.97 -0.73 9.10
C MET A 123 -12.19 0.27 9.95
N SER A 124 -12.14 1.54 9.52
CA SER A 124 -11.53 2.61 10.30
C SER A 124 -12.35 2.89 11.56
N LEU A 125 -11.65 3.10 12.69
CA LEU A 125 -12.28 3.51 13.96
C LEU A 125 -12.68 5.01 13.94
N HIS A 126 -12.50 5.71 12.82
CA HIS A 126 -12.82 7.13 12.68
C HIS A 126 -14.33 7.37 12.46
N VAL A 127 -14.83 8.52 12.95
CA VAL A 127 -16.26 8.88 12.92
C VAL A 127 -16.80 9.10 11.49
N ASN A 128 -15.92 9.43 10.54
CA ASN A 128 -16.28 9.71 9.14
C ASN A 128 -16.43 8.43 8.31
N VAL A 129 -17.37 7.56 8.68
CA VAL A 129 -17.73 6.39 7.86
C VAL A 129 -18.57 6.84 6.67
N ILE A 130 -18.25 6.36 5.47
CA ILE A 130 -19.03 6.67 4.27
C ILE A 130 -20.37 5.94 4.34
N ASP A 131 -21.47 6.69 4.49
CA ASP A 131 -22.81 6.16 4.32
C ASP A 131 -23.22 6.09 2.83
N ASN A 132 -24.25 5.28 2.53
CA ASN A 132 -24.72 5.07 1.16
C ASN A 132 -25.18 6.35 0.44
N ASN A 133 -25.73 7.35 1.15
CA ASN A 133 -26.17 8.59 0.51
C ASN A 133 -24.96 9.47 0.16
N THR A 134 -23.95 9.52 1.04
CA THR A 134 -22.68 10.21 0.80
C THR A 134 -21.94 9.58 -0.39
N ALA A 135 -21.87 8.25 -0.44
CA ALA A 135 -21.34 7.49 -1.56
C ALA A 135 -22.02 7.83 -2.90
N ILE A 136 -23.35 7.80 -2.95
CA ILE A 136 -24.12 8.09 -4.18
C ILE A 136 -23.85 9.52 -4.65
N ARG A 137 -23.91 10.50 -3.74
CA ARG A 137 -23.66 11.91 -4.09
C ARG A 137 -22.26 12.11 -4.65
N PHE A 138 -21.26 11.48 -4.04
CA PHE A 138 -19.87 11.56 -4.50
C PHE A 138 -19.72 10.95 -5.90
N LEU A 139 -20.22 9.74 -6.13
CA LEU A 139 -20.15 9.10 -7.45
C LEU A 139 -20.89 9.89 -8.53
N HIS A 140 -22.05 10.48 -8.21
CA HIS A 140 -22.79 11.36 -9.13
C HIS A 140 -21.98 12.61 -9.47
N SER A 141 -21.25 13.19 -8.51
CA SER A 141 -20.38 14.35 -8.75
C SER A 141 -19.21 14.04 -9.70
N LEU A 142 -18.81 12.77 -9.80
CA LEU A 142 -17.80 12.28 -10.74
C LEU A 142 -18.39 11.83 -12.09
N GLY A 143 -19.72 11.96 -12.28
CA GLY A 143 -20.41 11.55 -13.50
C GLY A 143 -20.84 10.08 -13.55
N TYR A 144 -20.71 9.32 -12.46
CA TYR A 144 -21.15 7.93 -12.39
C TYR A 144 -22.62 7.81 -12.00
N THR A 145 -23.32 6.84 -12.59
CA THR A 145 -24.72 6.53 -12.28
C THR A 145 -24.80 5.46 -11.17
N ALA A 146 -24.66 5.90 -9.92
CA ALA A 146 -24.72 5.02 -8.76
C ALA A 146 -26.13 4.94 -8.16
N THR A 147 -26.53 3.74 -7.74
CA THR A 147 -27.74 3.50 -6.93
C THR A 147 -27.35 2.76 -5.65
N LYS A 148 -28.22 2.75 -4.63
CA LYS A 148 -27.98 1.95 -3.41
C LYS A 148 -27.77 0.47 -3.74
N LYS A 149 -28.49 -0.06 -4.73
CA LYS A 149 -28.37 -1.45 -5.16
C LYS A 149 -27.00 -1.72 -5.78
N THR A 150 -26.56 -0.89 -6.74
CA THR A 150 -25.27 -1.11 -7.42
C THR A 150 -24.08 -0.96 -6.48
N LEU A 151 -24.16 -0.04 -5.52
CA LEU A 151 -23.16 0.08 -4.44
C LEU A 151 -23.07 -1.17 -3.59
N LEU A 152 -24.21 -1.67 -3.09
CA LEU A 152 -24.25 -2.87 -2.25
C LEU A 152 -23.80 -4.12 -3.02
N ASP A 153 -24.20 -4.25 -4.29
CA ASP A 153 -23.80 -5.36 -5.14
C ASP A 153 -22.27 -5.36 -5.36
N SER A 154 -21.66 -4.19 -5.55
CA SER A 154 -20.20 -4.04 -5.70
C SER A 154 -19.44 -4.28 -4.39
N GLU A 155 -19.92 -3.75 -3.25
CA GLU A 155 -19.32 -4.06 -1.95
C GLU A 155 -19.38 -5.56 -1.64
N LEU A 156 -20.52 -6.20 -1.90
CA LEU A 156 -20.68 -7.64 -1.69
C LEU A 156 -19.78 -8.46 -2.61
N LEU A 157 -19.55 -7.99 -3.83
CA LEU A 157 -18.58 -8.60 -4.76
C LEU A 157 -17.17 -8.58 -4.15
N VAL A 158 -16.72 -7.43 -3.63
CA VAL A 158 -15.40 -7.29 -3.01
C VAL A 158 -15.30 -8.16 -1.75
N LEU A 159 -16.29 -8.10 -0.86
CA LEU A 159 -16.35 -8.90 0.36
C LEU A 159 -16.25 -10.40 0.08
N LYS A 160 -17.05 -10.92 -0.86
CA LYS A 160 -17.01 -12.33 -1.28
C LYS A 160 -15.68 -12.67 -1.96
N GLY A 161 -15.15 -11.77 -2.78
CA GLY A 161 -13.87 -11.97 -3.45
C GLY A 161 -12.71 -12.13 -2.45
N LEU A 162 -12.80 -11.46 -1.31
CA LEU A 162 -11.82 -11.48 -0.21
C LEU A 162 -12.15 -12.52 0.89
N ASP A 163 -13.18 -13.35 0.70
CA ASP A 163 -13.69 -14.28 1.72
C ASP A 163 -13.93 -13.59 3.09
N TYR A 164 -14.40 -12.33 3.05
CA TYR A 164 -14.64 -11.47 4.21
C TYR A 164 -13.40 -11.18 5.08
N LYS A 165 -12.19 -11.48 4.60
CA LYS A 165 -10.92 -11.22 5.31
C LYS A 165 -10.45 -9.79 5.03
N LEU A 166 -11.01 -8.81 5.73
CA LEU A 166 -10.69 -7.39 5.56
C LEU A 166 -9.53 -6.89 6.45
N ALA A 167 -9.17 -7.63 7.50
CA ALA A 167 -8.04 -7.28 8.35
C ALA A 167 -6.72 -7.47 7.58
N VAL A 168 -6.24 -6.38 6.96
CA VAL A 168 -4.95 -6.30 6.28
C VAL A 168 -4.09 -5.24 6.91
N THR A 169 -2.84 -5.59 7.17
CA THR A 169 -1.84 -4.59 7.55
C THR A 169 -1.45 -3.80 6.30
N ASN A 170 -1.41 -2.47 6.44
CA ASN A 170 -1.05 -1.56 5.36
C ASN A 170 0.28 -0.84 5.69
N PRO A 171 0.98 -0.26 4.69
CA PRO A 171 2.30 0.33 4.88
C PRO A 171 2.39 1.39 6.00
N LEU A 172 1.33 2.16 6.24
CA LEU A 172 1.33 3.18 7.29
C LEU A 172 1.32 2.55 8.69
N ILE A 173 0.68 1.39 8.88
CA ILE A 173 0.70 0.66 10.15
C ILE A 173 2.13 0.20 10.49
N TYR A 174 2.89 -0.28 9.49
CA TYR A 174 4.30 -0.63 9.69
C TYR A 174 5.12 0.57 10.17
N VAL A 175 4.95 1.72 9.52
CA VAL A 175 5.60 2.98 9.92
C VAL A 175 5.22 3.35 11.36
N GLU A 176 3.95 3.30 11.72
CA GLU A 176 3.46 3.66 13.06
C GLU A 176 4.02 2.76 14.15
N ILE A 177 3.99 1.43 13.96
CA ILE A 177 4.50 0.47 14.95
C ILE A 177 6.02 0.61 15.08
N LEU A 178 6.76 0.68 13.96
CA LEU A 178 8.21 0.83 13.99
C LEU A 178 8.62 2.15 14.64
N LEU A 179 7.87 3.22 14.41
CA LEU A 179 8.14 4.51 15.01
C LEU A 179 7.82 4.53 16.51
N GLU A 180 6.76 3.86 16.96
CA GLU A 180 6.44 3.69 18.38
C GLU A 180 7.53 2.89 19.11
N VAL A 181 8.00 1.79 18.53
CA VAL A 181 9.14 1.00 19.06
C VAL A 181 10.41 1.85 19.09
N LEU A 182 10.71 2.58 18.01
CA LEU A 182 11.89 3.42 17.91
C LEU A 182 11.87 4.53 18.97
N VAL A 183 10.76 5.22 19.18
CA VAL A 183 10.65 6.30 20.16
C VAL A 183 10.68 5.77 21.59
N HIS A 184 10.24 4.53 21.82
CA HIS A 184 10.44 3.86 23.10
C HIS A 184 11.94 3.64 23.39
N ASN A 185 12.72 3.20 22.39
CA ASN A 185 14.16 2.98 22.53
C ASN A 185 14.97 4.29 22.52
N GLU A 186 14.48 5.30 21.80
CA GLU A 186 15.12 6.60 21.60
C GLU A 186 14.17 7.78 21.90
N PRO A 187 13.90 8.09 23.18
CA PRO A 187 12.91 9.09 23.58
C PRO A 187 13.22 10.53 23.15
N SER A 188 14.45 10.78 22.70
CA SER A 188 14.89 12.10 22.22
C SER A 188 14.35 12.45 20.83
N ILE A 189 13.76 11.49 20.12
CA ILE A 189 13.21 11.70 18.78
C ILE A 189 11.92 12.54 18.87
N PRO A 190 11.82 13.64 18.09
CA PRO A 190 10.67 14.53 18.05
C PRO A 190 9.52 13.94 17.22
N ILE A 191 8.79 13.04 17.87
CA ILE A 191 7.82 12.12 17.27
C ILE A 191 6.73 12.79 16.43
N GLU A 192 6.12 13.89 16.88
CA GLU A 192 5.00 14.51 16.15
C GLU A 192 5.43 15.02 14.77
N ARG A 193 6.62 15.63 14.70
CA ARG A 193 7.18 16.13 13.43
C ARG A 193 7.70 14.99 12.57
N THR A 194 8.37 14.00 13.17
CA THR A 194 8.84 12.81 12.46
C THR A 194 7.69 12.04 11.83
N TYR A 195 6.59 11.82 12.57
CA TYR A 195 5.42 11.11 12.05
C TYR A 195 4.75 11.85 10.88
N GLY A 196 4.53 13.17 11.01
CA GLY A 196 3.96 13.96 9.91
C GLY A 196 4.79 13.88 8.63
N LEU A 197 6.13 13.92 8.75
CA LEU A 197 7.02 13.72 7.61
C LEU A 197 7.02 12.28 7.09
N CYS A 198 6.92 11.27 7.96
CA CYS A 198 6.78 9.88 7.53
C CYS A 198 5.53 9.68 6.68
N GLN A 199 4.41 10.31 7.02
CA GLN A 199 3.18 10.24 6.21
C GLN A 199 3.39 10.83 4.81
N GLN A 200 4.07 11.98 4.71
CA GLN A 200 4.37 12.63 3.44
C GLN A 200 5.35 11.81 2.59
N VAL A 201 6.42 11.31 3.21
CA VAL A 201 7.42 10.46 2.54
C VAL A 201 6.79 9.15 2.07
N LEU A 202 5.97 8.50 2.91
CA LEU A 202 5.28 7.27 2.51
C LEU A 202 4.35 7.52 1.32
N GLN A 203 3.57 8.61 1.35
CA GLN A 203 2.70 8.96 0.24
C GLN A 203 3.50 9.20 -1.05
N PHE A 204 4.63 9.91 -0.96
CA PHE A 204 5.55 10.09 -2.09
C PHE A 204 6.07 8.76 -2.62
N VAL A 205 6.62 7.90 -1.74
CA VAL A 205 7.19 6.60 -2.15
C VAL A 205 6.14 5.70 -2.79
N VAL A 206 4.90 5.74 -2.28
CA VAL A 206 3.79 4.99 -2.84
C VAL A 206 3.41 5.56 -4.21
N LEU A 207 3.28 6.87 -4.39
CA LEU A 207 2.94 7.45 -5.71
C LEU A 207 4.06 7.24 -6.75
N GLU A 208 5.32 7.39 -6.35
CA GLU A 208 6.52 7.19 -7.17
C GLU A 208 7.07 5.75 -7.09
N ARG A 209 6.21 4.78 -6.76
CA ARG A 209 6.63 3.41 -6.48
C ARG A 209 7.45 2.80 -7.62
N ALA A 210 6.97 2.92 -8.86
CA ALA A 210 7.67 2.34 -10.01
C ALA A 210 9.08 2.92 -10.20
N THR A 211 9.23 4.23 -10.12
CA THR A 211 10.50 4.94 -10.37
C THR A 211 11.51 4.71 -9.25
N ILE A 212 11.06 4.77 -7.99
CA ILE A 212 11.90 4.53 -6.80
C ILE A 212 12.39 3.09 -6.77
N PHE A 213 11.50 2.11 -6.93
CA PHE A 213 11.91 0.71 -6.87
C PHE A 213 12.74 0.26 -8.08
N ASP A 214 12.50 0.81 -9.28
CA ASP A 214 13.38 0.56 -10.43
C ASP A 214 14.80 1.12 -10.18
N SER A 215 14.90 2.31 -9.59
CA SER A 215 16.18 2.90 -9.19
C SER A 215 16.87 2.09 -8.09
N LEU A 216 16.11 1.62 -7.10
CA LEU A 216 16.63 0.78 -6.03
C LEU A 216 17.13 -0.56 -6.55
N LEU A 217 16.43 -1.17 -7.52
CA LEU A 217 16.88 -2.36 -8.22
C LEU A 217 18.23 -2.11 -8.89
N MET A 218 18.34 -1.04 -9.69
CA MET A 218 19.59 -0.70 -10.40
C MET A 218 20.78 -0.50 -9.43
N VAL A 219 20.57 0.16 -8.29
CA VAL A 219 21.58 0.32 -7.24
C VAL A 219 21.97 -1.02 -6.62
N THR A 220 20.99 -1.87 -6.33
CA THR A 220 21.19 -3.18 -5.68
C THR A 220 21.99 -4.14 -6.57
N ILE A 221 21.65 -4.24 -7.86
CA ILE A 221 22.34 -5.13 -8.80
C ILE A 221 23.57 -4.50 -9.47
N ARG A 222 23.80 -3.20 -9.23
CA ARG A 222 24.87 -2.39 -9.87
C ARG A 222 24.85 -2.48 -11.40
N SER A 223 23.66 -2.48 -11.98
CA SER A 223 23.44 -2.54 -13.44
C SER A 223 22.35 -1.55 -13.84
N LYS A 224 22.56 -0.86 -14.96
CA LYS A 224 21.58 0.06 -15.57
C LYS A 224 20.48 -0.65 -16.35
N GLN A 225 20.64 -1.95 -16.63
CA GLN A 225 19.68 -2.75 -17.38
C GLN A 225 19.41 -4.06 -16.62
N PRO A 226 18.49 -4.04 -15.64
CA PRO A 226 18.05 -5.26 -14.96
C PRO A 226 17.36 -6.22 -15.93
N THR A 227 17.69 -7.51 -15.85
CA THR A 227 17.03 -8.58 -16.61
C THR A 227 15.61 -8.85 -16.08
N THR A 228 14.79 -9.55 -16.86
CA THR A 228 13.44 -9.97 -16.42
C THR A 228 13.50 -10.80 -15.13
N GLU A 229 14.41 -11.77 -15.06
CA GLU A 229 14.60 -12.61 -13.87
C GLU A 229 14.97 -11.79 -12.63
N GLN A 230 15.84 -10.78 -12.78
CA GLN A 230 16.20 -9.88 -11.69
C GLN A 230 15.00 -9.05 -11.22
N ARG A 231 14.15 -8.59 -12.14
CA ARG A 231 12.92 -7.86 -11.81
C ARG A 231 11.92 -8.75 -11.08
N GLU A 232 11.77 -10.01 -11.49
CA GLU A 232 10.90 -10.98 -10.84
C GLU A 232 11.36 -11.30 -9.41
N LEU A 233 12.67 -11.52 -9.20
CA LEU A 233 13.22 -11.73 -7.86
C LEU A 233 13.07 -10.49 -6.97
N PHE A 234 13.16 -9.30 -7.56
CA PHE A 234 13.04 -8.04 -6.84
C PHE A 234 11.62 -7.72 -6.36
N VAL A 235 10.59 -8.43 -6.83
CA VAL A 235 9.20 -8.29 -6.34
C VAL A 235 9.12 -8.44 -4.83
N THR A 236 9.97 -9.31 -4.25
CA THR A 236 10.08 -9.48 -2.79
C THR A 236 10.48 -8.20 -2.07
N VAL A 237 11.40 -7.41 -2.65
CA VAL A 237 11.83 -6.11 -2.11
C VAL A 237 10.73 -5.06 -2.26
N THR A 238 10.00 -5.09 -3.37
CA THR A 238 8.90 -4.15 -3.66
C THR A 238 7.70 -4.31 -2.73
N GLU A 239 7.42 -5.54 -2.27
CA GLU A 239 6.31 -5.84 -1.37
C GLU A 239 6.72 -5.93 0.11
N ASP A 240 8.01 -5.76 0.43
CA ASP A 240 8.50 -5.78 1.82
C ASP A 240 8.11 -4.48 2.55
N CYS A 241 7.01 -4.55 3.31
CA CYS A 241 6.49 -3.42 4.06
C CYS A 241 7.34 -3.10 5.31
N MET A 242 8.09 -4.07 5.84
CA MET A 242 9.06 -3.82 6.91
C MET A 242 10.21 -2.95 6.38
N LEU A 243 10.77 -3.30 5.22
CA LEU A 243 11.81 -2.50 4.55
C LEU A 243 11.30 -1.11 4.19
N LEU A 244 10.09 -1.01 3.62
CA LEU A 244 9.46 0.26 3.32
C LEU A 244 9.31 1.12 4.58
N GLY A 245 8.79 0.54 5.66
CA GLY A 245 8.56 1.23 6.93
C GLY A 245 9.84 1.83 7.53
N VAL A 246 10.92 1.03 7.66
CA VAL A 246 12.19 1.54 8.20
C VAL A 246 12.83 2.58 7.28
N SER A 247 12.67 2.44 5.97
CA SER A 247 13.25 3.37 4.99
C SER A 247 12.53 4.71 4.98
N VAL A 248 11.19 4.71 5.09
CA VAL A 248 10.38 5.93 5.23
C VAL A 248 10.80 6.71 6.49
N ILE A 249 10.95 6.02 7.63
CA ILE A 249 11.40 6.64 8.88
C ILE A 249 12.81 7.23 8.71
N ALA A 250 13.72 6.49 8.09
CA ALA A 250 15.08 6.95 7.82
C ALA A 250 15.09 8.21 6.93
N VAL A 251 14.28 8.27 5.86
CA VAL A 251 14.17 9.46 5.00
C VAL A 251 13.60 10.64 5.76
N ALA A 252 12.50 10.45 6.50
CA ALA A 252 11.87 11.52 7.28
C ALA A 252 12.84 12.12 8.31
N LEU A 253 13.63 11.28 8.98
CA LEU A 253 14.65 11.75 9.92
C LEU A 253 15.86 12.39 9.25
N TYR A 254 16.23 11.95 8.05
CA TYR A 254 17.28 12.62 7.28
C TYR A 254 16.88 14.08 6.98
N ILE A 255 15.64 14.27 6.52
CA ILE A 255 15.08 15.58 6.19
C ILE A 255 14.97 16.45 7.44
N PHE A 256 14.51 15.88 8.56
CA PHE A 256 14.16 16.65 9.74
C PHE A 256 15.32 16.85 10.73
N HIS A 257 16.12 15.81 10.97
CA HIS A 257 17.07 15.73 12.07
C HIS A 257 18.28 14.83 11.77
N ILE A 258 19.06 15.24 10.76
CA ILE A 258 20.22 14.48 10.25
C ILE A 258 21.24 14.09 11.33
N SER A 259 21.38 14.88 12.40
CA SER A 259 22.34 14.63 13.49
C SER A 259 22.13 13.30 14.21
N GLN A 260 20.90 12.77 14.25
CA GLN A 260 20.56 11.49 14.85
C GLN A 260 20.37 10.36 13.83
N TRP A 261 20.49 10.66 12.55
CA TRP A 261 20.12 9.75 11.47
C TRP A 261 20.91 8.44 11.50
N GLU A 262 22.24 8.49 11.65
CA GLU A 262 23.06 7.27 11.68
C GLU A 262 22.73 6.36 12.86
N LYS A 263 22.40 6.96 14.02
CA LYS A 263 21.99 6.26 15.24
C LYS A 263 20.66 5.56 15.00
N VAL A 264 19.68 6.29 14.46
CA VAL A 264 18.35 5.72 14.19
C VAL A 264 18.41 4.62 13.14
N VAL A 265 19.18 4.78 12.07
CA VAL A 265 19.38 3.70 11.08
C VAL A 265 19.98 2.46 11.74
N GLY A 266 20.91 2.63 12.69
CA GLY A 266 21.43 1.53 13.50
C GLY A 266 20.33 0.85 14.31
N GLU A 267 19.49 1.63 14.99
CA GLU A 267 18.42 1.12 15.84
C GLU A 267 17.32 0.41 15.05
N LEU A 268 16.88 0.98 13.92
CA LEU A 268 15.93 0.33 13.01
C LEU A 268 16.49 -1.00 12.47
N SER A 269 17.79 -1.06 12.20
CA SER A 269 18.47 -2.29 11.80
C SER A 269 18.46 -3.33 12.92
N ASN A 270 18.69 -2.93 14.17
CA ASN A 270 18.63 -3.81 15.34
C ASN A 270 17.20 -4.34 15.58
N ILE A 271 16.19 -3.47 15.49
CA ILE A 271 14.77 -3.80 15.72
C ILE A 271 14.28 -4.84 14.70
N THR A 272 14.64 -4.67 13.43
CA THR A 272 14.03 -5.43 12.32
C THR A 272 14.92 -6.53 11.75
N GLY A 273 16.23 -6.48 12.01
CA GLY A 273 17.23 -7.34 11.36
C GLY A 273 17.54 -6.94 9.90
N ILE A 274 16.92 -5.89 9.37
CA ILE A 274 17.20 -5.36 8.03
C ILE A 274 18.58 -4.69 8.06
N SER A 275 19.42 -4.96 7.08
CA SER A 275 20.78 -4.43 7.08
C SER A 275 20.80 -2.90 6.98
N ARG A 276 21.70 -2.23 7.73
CA ARG A 276 21.90 -0.77 7.63
C ARG A 276 22.11 -0.34 6.17
N ARG A 277 22.83 -1.14 5.38
CA ARG A 277 23.09 -0.82 3.97
C ARG A 277 21.81 -0.75 3.15
N SER A 278 20.89 -1.71 3.33
CA SER A 278 19.59 -1.72 2.63
C SER A 278 18.74 -0.48 2.98
N ILE A 279 18.70 -0.11 4.26
CA ILE A 279 17.99 1.09 4.73
C ILE A 279 18.59 2.36 4.11
N ILE A 280 19.93 2.47 4.12
CA ILE A 280 20.66 3.60 3.55
C ILE A 280 20.45 3.71 2.04
N ASP A 281 20.52 2.58 1.30
CA ASP A 281 20.34 2.56 -0.15
C ASP A 281 18.93 3.00 -0.54
N PHE A 282 17.91 2.48 0.15
CA PHE A 282 16.53 2.91 -0.06
C PHE A 282 16.36 4.40 0.23
N ALA A 283 16.84 4.85 1.40
CA ALA A 283 16.71 6.24 1.82
C ALA A 283 17.39 7.20 0.85
N HIS A 284 18.60 6.86 0.41
CA HIS A 284 19.35 7.63 -0.58
C HIS A 284 18.60 7.73 -1.92
N VAL A 285 18.11 6.61 -2.47
CA VAL A 285 17.33 6.61 -3.71
C VAL A 285 16.08 7.48 -3.59
N THR A 286 15.36 7.35 -2.47
CA THR A 286 14.13 8.14 -2.24
C THR A 286 14.45 9.64 -2.18
N LEU A 287 15.52 10.03 -1.46
CA LEU A 287 15.95 11.42 -1.36
C LEU A 287 16.37 12.01 -2.71
N LEU A 288 17.04 11.22 -3.57
CA LEU A 288 17.38 11.65 -4.93
C LEU A 288 16.12 11.99 -5.72
N HIS A 289 15.11 11.11 -5.70
CA HIS A 289 13.83 11.38 -6.38
C HIS A 289 13.10 12.59 -5.80
N ILE A 290 13.10 12.79 -4.48
CA ILE A 290 12.49 13.99 -3.86
C ILE A 290 13.16 15.28 -4.36
N VAL A 291 14.51 15.30 -4.44
CA VAL A 291 15.26 16.48 -4.88
C VAL A 291 15.09 16.73 -6.37
N ASP A 292 15.13 15.68 -7.19
CA ASP A 292 14.98 15.78 -8.65
C ASP A 292 13.56 16.21 -9.03
N SER A 293 12.52 15.68 -8.37
CA SER A 293 11.13 16.13 -8.56
C SER A 293 10.89 17.58 -8.15
N SER A 294 11.74 18.15 -7.29
CA SER A 294 11.67 19.56 -6.87
C SER A 294 12.28 20.55 -7.88
N SER A 295 12.89 20.04 -8.96
CA SER A 295 13.55 20.82 -10.01
C SER A 295 12.73 20.99 -11.30
N LEU A 296 11.45 20.56 -11.27
CA LEU A 296 10.45 20.74 -12.33
C LEU A 296 9.45 21.86 -11.99
#